data_AF-A0A0E9WQ80-F1
#
_entry.id   AF-A0A0E9WQ80-F1
#
_cell.length_a   1.000
_cell.length_b   1.000
_cell.length_c   1.000
_cell.angle_alpha   90.00
_cell.angle_beta   90.00
_cell.angle_gamma   90.00
#
_symmetry.space_group_name_H-M   'P 1'
#
loop_
_entity.id
_entity.type
_entity.pdbx_description
1 polymer ?
#
loop_
_entity_poly.entity_id
_entity_poly.type
_entity_poly.pdbx_seq_one_letter_code
_entity_poly.pdbx_strand_id
1 'polypeptide(L)'
;MNFLHLLCLFQAFQWTRAQTRMYLVTAPKILRLDAAEKVVIQVFGYDQETTFTVSLKSYPDKKQTFATESVTLTAEKDYQAVATLRLLPTDLSKDVTNVYLEARFSDLTSEQKLPVSRDNGFLFIQTDKPLYTPEQSVKVRVFLSQRGAEARPPARHPHIPGGLQPHLLATESPSHHSQA
;
A
#
# COMPACT_ATOMS: atom_id res chain seq x y z
N MET A 1 -36.39 -46.53 26.61
CA MET A 1 -35.41 -46.62 25.50
C MET A 1 -34.96 -45.22 25.04
N ASN A 2 -34.73 -44.28 25.98
CA ASN A 2 -34.66 -42.84 25.65
C ASN A 2 -33.34 -42.19 26.11
N PHE A 3 -32.65 -42.79 27.08
CA PHE A 3 -31.39 -42.25 27.63
C PHE A 3 -30.22 -42.36 26.66
N LEU A 4 -30.15 -43.45 25.88
CA LEU A 4 -29.11 -43.64 24.86
C LEU A 4 -29.22 -42.64 23.71
N HIS A 5 -30.45 -42.28 23.29
CA HIS A 5 -30.69 -41.23 22.32
C HIS A 5 -30.33 -39.85 22.86
N LEU A 6 -30.66 -39.57 24.12
CA LEU A 6 -30.27 -38.31 24.77
C LEU A 6 -28.74 -38.19 24.88
N LEU A 7 -28.04 -39.28 25.20
CA LEU A 7 -26.59 -39.32 25.26
C LEU A 7 -25.95 -39.13 23.87
N CYS A 8 -26.51 -39.75 22.82
CA CYS A 8 -26.06 -39.55 21.44
C CYS A 8 -26.28 -38.12 20.96
N LEU A 9 -27.43 -37.52 21.27
CA LEU A 9 -27.71 -36.12 20.94
C LEU A 9 -26.82 -35.17 21.73
N PHE A 10 -26.53 -35.47 23.00
CA PHE A 10 -25.62 -34.68 23.81
C PHE A 10 -24.19 -34.76 23.27
N GLN A 11 -23.72 -35.94 22.87
CA GLN A 11 -22.40 -36.10 22.26
C GLN A 11 -22.29 -35.47 20.87
N ALA A 12 -23.34 -35.56 20.04
CA ALA A 12 -23.42 -34.86 18.77
C ALA A 12 -23.45 -33.32 18.96
N PHE A 13 -24.16 -32.84 19.99
CA PHE A 13 -24.23 -31.42 20.33
C PHE A 13 -22.91 -30.87 20.87
N GLN A 14 -22.18 -31.67 21.66
CA GLN A 14 -20.83 -31.30 22.10
C GLN A 14 -19.84 -31.30 20.93
N TRP A 15 -20.00 -32.19 19.94
CA TRP A 15 -19.20 -32.19 18.72
C TRP A 15 -19.44 -30.93 17.87
N THR A 16 -20.68 -30.41 17.84
CA THR A 16 -21.00 -29.16 17.13
C THR A 16 -20.49 -27.89 17.82
N ARG A 17 -19.95 -27.98 19.05
CA ARG A 17 -19.43 -26.83 19.80
C ARG A 17 -17.92 -26.60 19.63
N ALA A 18 -17.23 -27.40 18.84
CA ALA A 18 -15.85 -27.13 18.45
C ALA A 18 -15.82 -25.96 17.45
N GLN A 19 -15.89 -24.72 17.97
CA GLN A 19 -15.67 -23.52 17.18
C GLN A 19 -14.18 -23.46 16.80
N THR A 20 -13.87 -23.82 15.55
CA THR A 20 -12.50 -23.68 15.02
C THR A 20 -12.17 -22.20 14.90
N ARG A 21 -11.24 -21.73 15.71
CA ARG A 21 -10.72 -20.36 15.65
C ARG A 21 -9.72 -20.23 14.51
N MET A 22 -9.96 -19.28 13.62
CA MET A 22 -9.11 -19.02 12.45
C MET A 22 -8.94 -17.52 12.24
N TYR A 23 -7.85 -17.14 11.58
CA TYR A 23 -7.62 -15.76 11.16
C TYR A 23 -7.10 -15.74 9.72
N LEU A 24 -7.39 -14.65 9.01
CA LEU A 24 -6.97 -14.40 7.64
C LEU A 24 -6.31 -13.03 7.56
N VAL A 25 -5.11 -12.98 6.98
CA VAL A 25 -4.37 -11.75 6.67
C VAL A 25 -4.23 -11.66 5.16
N THR A 26 -4.82 -10.63 4.57
CA THR A 26 -4.76 -10.38 3.13
C THR A 26 -3.95 -9.13 2.86
N ALA A 27 -2.92 -9.25 2.03
CA ALA A 27 -2.01 -8.17 1.71
C ALA A 27 -1.70 -8.11 0.19
N PRO A 28 -1.18 -6.99 -0.32
CA PRO A 28 -0.73 -6.89 -1.70
C PRO A 28 0.39 -7.90 -2.00
N LYS A 29 0.42 -8.40 -3.23
CA LYS A 29 1.48 -9.31 -3.69
C LYS A 29 2.85 -8.64 -3.76
N ILE A 30 2.89 -7.34 -4.02
CA ILE A 30 4.09 -6.51 -4.16
C ILE A 30 3.84 -5.24 -3.38
N LEU A 31 4.77 -4.86 -2.51
CA LEU A 31 4.70 -3.64 -1.73
C LEU A 31 5.34 -2.48 -2.50
N ARG A 32 4.64 -1.35 -2.69
CA ARG A 32 5.21 -0.19 -3.37
C ARG A 32 5.76 0.82 -2.37
N LEU A 33 6.93 1.38 -2.68
CA LEU A 33 7.47 2.49 -1.92
C LEU A 33 6.56 3.71 -2.01
N ASP A 34 6.41 4.40 -0.89
CA ASP A 34 5.63 5.62 -0.75
C ASP A 34 4.14 5.49 -1.07
N ALA A 35 3.63 4.26 -1.18
CA ALA A 35 2.22 3.96 -1.31
C ALA A 35 1.60 3.59 0.04
N ALA A 36 0.34 3.99 0.24
CA ALA A 36 -0.46 3.58 1.38
C ALA A 36 -1.08 2.19 1.08
N GLU A 37 -0.38 1.13 1.47
CA GLU A 37 -0.77 -0.25 1.19
C GLU A 37 -1.73 -0.75 2.29
N LYS A 38 -2.86 -1.32 1.87
CA LYS A 38 -3.89 -1.82 2.78
C LYS A 38 -3.70 -3.31 3.05
N VAL A 39 -3.70 -3.68 4.33
CA VAL A 39 -3.68 -5.05 4.82
C VAL A 39 -5.00 -5.31 5.55
N VAL A 40 -5.75 -6.29 5.07
CA VAL A 40 -7.04 -6.66 5.65
C VAL A 40 -6.86 -7.84 6.59
N ILE A 41 -7.43 -7.73 7.78
CA ILE A 41 -7.39 -8.78 8.80
C ILE A 41 -8.83 -9.16 9.13
N GLN A 42 -9.09 -10.46 9.17
CA GLN A 42 -10.38 -11.03 9.56
C GLN A 42 -10.14 -12.18 10.55
N VAL A 43 -11.00 -12.30 11.55
CA VAL A 43 -10.97 -13.43 12.48
C VAL A 43 -12.32 -14.14 12.51
N PHE A 44 -12.28 -15.46 12.68
CA PHE A 44 -13.44 -16.35 12.66
C PHE A 44 -13.46 -17.21 13.92
N GLY A 45 -14.64 -17.38 14.52
CA GLY A 45 -14.81 -18.16 15.77
C GLY A 45 -14.33 -17.41 17.03
N TYR A 46 -14.17 -16.09 16.95
CA TYR A 46 -13.84 -15.22 18.07
C TYR A 46 -15.06 -14.38 18.45
N ASP A 47 -15.38 -14.38 19.74
CA ASP A 47 -16.49 -13.58 20.29
C ASP A 47 -15.96 -12.35 21.05
N GLN A 48 -14.64 -12.24 21.20
CA GLN A 48 -13.98 -11.19 21.97
C GLN A 48 -13.26 -10.20 21.07
N GLU A 49 -13.22 -8.94 21.51
CA GLU A 49 -12.43 -7.90 20.88
C GLU A 49 -10.95 -8.31 20.81
N THR A 50 -10.39 -8.20 19.63
CA THR A 50 -9.07 -8.77 19.29
C THR A 50 -8.22 -7.68 18.64
N THR A 51 -7.02 -7.41 19.15
CA THR A 51 -6.14 -6.36 18.60
C THR A 51 -4.95 -6.98 17.89
N PHE A 52 -4.82 -6.74 16.59
CA PHE A 52 -3.65 -7.13 15.81
C PHE A 52 -2.68 -5.97 15.68
N THR A 53 -1.38 -6.27 15.78
CA THR A 53 -0.30 -5.35 15.42
C THR A 53 0.30 -5.82 14.10
N VAL A 54 0.17 -5.01 13.06
CA VAL A 54 0.74 -5.27 11.73
C VAL A 54 1.98 -4.42 11.55
N SER A 55 3.07 -5.01 11.06
CA SER A 55 4.34 -4.31 10.89
C SER A 55 5.08 -4.71 9.61
N LEU A 56 5.84 -3.77 9.06
CA LEU A 56 6.81 -3.99 7.99
C LEU A 56 8.20 -4.06 8.59
N LYS A 57 8.93 -5.15 8.35
CA LYS A 57 10.25 -5.40 8.94
C LYS A 57 11.32 -5.69 7.89
N SER A 58 12.58 -5.45 8.28
CA SER A 58 13.74 -5.73 7.43
C SER A 58 13.88 -7.21 7.10
N TYR A 59 14.20 -7.50 5.84
CA TYR A 59 14.61 -8.83 5.41
C TYR A 59 16.14 -8.87 5.25
N PRO A 60 16.83 -9.94 5.67
CA PRO A 60 16.29 -11.14 6.32
C PRO A 60 16.26 -11.07 7.86
N ASP A 61 16.85 -10.04 8.46
CA ASP A 61 17.23 -10.03 9.88
C ASP A 61 16.16 -9.55 10.86
N LYS A 62 15.08 -8.92 10.38
CA LYS A 62 13.95 -8.37 11.16
C LYS A 62 14.35 -7.38 12.26
N LYS A 63 15.55 -6.81 12.19
CA LYS A 63 16.07 -5.87 13.20
C LYS A 63 15.40 -4.50 13.11
N GLN A 64 15.06 -4.07 11.91
CA GLN A 64 14.43 -2.79 11.67
C GLN A 64 12.95 -2.97 11.41
N THR A 65 12.13 -2.14 12.04
CA THR A 65 10.70 -2.01 11.74
C THR A 65 10.48 -0.68 11.03
N PHE A 66 9.97 -0.73 9.81
CA PHE A 66 9.78 0.45 8.96
C PHE A 66 8.42 1.13 9.22
N ALA A 67 7.38 0.34 9.45
CA ALA A 67 6.05 0.84 9.73
C ALA A 67 5.31 -0.15 10.64
N THR A 68 4.45 0.36 11.50
CA THR A 68 3.62 -0.43 12.40
C THR A 68 2.27 0.23 12.56
N GLU A 69 1.21 -0.58 12.61
CA GLU A 69 -0.13 -0.14 12.94
C GLU A 69 -0.85 -1.21 13.75
N SER A 70 -1.62 -0.77 14.75
CA SER A 70 -2.47 -1.65 15.55
C SER A 70 -3.93 -1.41 15.18
N VAL A 71 -4.63 -2.50 14.88
CA VAL A 71 -6.04 -2.48 14.52
C VAL A 71 -6.83 -3.41 15.42
N THR A 72 -7.99 -2.95 15.85
CA THR A 72 -8.86 -3.69 16.76
C THR A 72 -10.11 -4.16 16.03
N LEU A 73 -10.36 -5.47 16.13
CA LEU A 73 -11.46 -6.16 15.50
C LEU A 73 -12.58 -6.31 16.54
N THR A 74 -13.71 -5.67 16.26
CA THR A 74 -14.88 -5.60 17.13
C THR A 74 -16.08 -6.29 16.47
N ALA A 75 -17.07 -6.68 17.27
CA ALA A 75 -18.32 -7.26 16.78
C ALA A 75 -19.09 -6.30 15.86
N GLU A 76 -18.96 -4.98 16.07
CA GLU A 76 -19.60 -3.95 15.24
C GLU A 76 -19.11 -3.95 13.78
N LYS A 77 -17.89 -4.46 13.54
CA LYS A 77 -17.26 -4.53 12.22
C LYS A 77 -17.06 -5.98 11.76
N ASP A 78 -17.92 -6.89 12.22
CA ASP A 78 -17.87 -8.32 11.89
C ASP A 78 -16.49 -8.95 12.10
N TYR A 79 -15.77 -8.48 13.13
CA TYR A 79 -14.40 -8.89 13.41
C TYR A 79 -13.47 -8.79 12.18
N GLN A 80 -13.58 -7.68 11.46
CA GLN A 80 -12.71 -7.29 10.35
C GLN A 80 -12.12 -5.90 10.58
N ALA A 81 -10.84 -5.73 10.22
CA ALA A 81 -10.18 -4.43 10.22
C ALA A 81 -9.21 -4.28 9.05
N VAL A 82 -8.84 -3.03 8.75
CA VAL A 82 -7.85 -2.69 7.72
C VAL A 82 -6.75 -1.87 8.35
N ALA A 83 -5.51 -2.35 8.24
CA ALA A 83 -4.31 -1.60 8.54
C ALA A 83 -3.76 -0.98 7.25
N THR A 84 -3.34 0.27 7.28
CA THR A 84 -2.73 1.02 6.19
C THR A 84 -1.27 1.33 6.49
N LEU A 85 -0.36 0.56 5.91
CA LEU A 85 1.08 0.71 6.10
C LEU A 85 1.71 1.46 4.90
N ARG A 86 2.71 2.29 5.18
CA ARG A 86 3.49 2.98 4.15
C ARG A 86 4.98 2.75 4.39
N LEU A 87 5.68 2.27 3.38
CA LEU A 87 7.12 2.13 3.40
C LEU A 87 7.77 3.33 2.72
N LEU A 88 8.48 4.16 3.47
CA LEU A 88 9.11 5.36 2.92
C LEU A 88 10.41 5.02 2.19
N PRO A 89 10.73 5.71 1.07
CA PRO A 89 11.99 5.51 0.36
C PRO A 89 13.22 5.82 1.19
N THR A 90 13.11 6.70 2.19
CA THR A 90 14.21 7.09 3.09
C THR A 90 14.67 5.96 4.00
N ASP A 91 13.76 5.04 4.32
CA ASP A 91 14.01 4.02 5.34
C ASP A 91 14.63 2.76 4.73
N LEU A 92 14.63 2.67 3.40
CA LEU A 92 15.01 1.48 2.66
C LEU A 92 16.20 1.76 1.73
N SER A 93 17.32 1.06 1.94
CA SER A 93 18.45 1.11 1.00
C SER A 93 18.04 0.65 -0.40
N LYS A 94 18.75 1.16 -1.43
CA LYS A 94 18.49 0.84 -2.85
C LYS A 94 18.64 -0.65 -3.17
N ASP A 95 19.49 -1.36 -2.42
CA ASP A 95 19.78 -2.77 -2.66
C ASP A 95 18.74 -3.72 -2.05
N VAL A 96 17.88 -3.20 -1.16
CA VAL A 96 16.84 -4.01 -0.54
C VAL A 96 15.72 -4.25 -1.54
N THR A 97 15.37 -5.52 -1.72
CA THR A 97 14.35 -5.97 -2.67
C THR A 97 13.14 -6.61 -2.00
N ASN A 98 13.24 -6.92 -0.71
CA ASN A 98 12.21 -7.63 0.04
C ASN A 98 12.06 -7.07 1.45
N VAL A 99 10.86 -7.18 1.99
CA VAL A 99 10.54 -6.91 3.40
C VAL A 99 9.67 -8.02 3.95
N TYR A 100 9.56 -8.11 5.27
CA TYR A 100 8.57 -8.95 5.92
C TYR A 100 7.35 -8.13 6.30
N LEU A 101 6.16 -8.61 5.92
CA LEU A 101 4.91 -8.21 6.55
C LEU A 101 4.63 -9.18 7.69
N GLU A 102 4.43 -8.64 8.89
CA GLU A 102 4.17 -9.43 10.08
C GLU A 102 2.90 -8.94 10.75
N ALA A 103 1.95 -9.84 10.99
CA ALA A 103 0.74 -9.58 11.76
C ALA A 103 0.77 -10.42 13.04
N ARG A 104 0.70 -9.75 14.20
CA ARG A 104 0.76 -10.39 15.52
C ARG A 104 -0.50 -10.15 16.32
N PHE A 105 -0.98 -11.20 16.97
CA PHE A 105 -2.03 -11.13 17.98
C PHE A 105 -1.72 -12.14 19.09
N SER A 106 -1.60 -11.67 20.34
CA SER A 106 -1.16 -12.49 21.47
C SER A 106 0.13 -13.25 21.12
N ASP A 107 0.11 -14.59 21.17
CA ASP A 107 1.25 -15.45 20.86
C ASP A 107 1.28 -15.90 19.39
N LEU A 108 0.27 -15.53 18.60
CA LEU A 108 0.16 -15.88 17.19
C LEU A 108 0.88 -14.82 16.34
N THR A 109 1.75 -15.29 15.45
CA THR A 109 2.44 -14.46 14.47
C THR A 109 2.24 -15.04 13.08
N SER A 110 1.76 -14.23 12.16
CA SER A 110 1.70 -14.52 10.73
C SER A 110 2.74 -13.66 10.02
N GLU A 111 3.50 -14.27 9.13
CA GLU A 111 4.59 -13.59 8.44
C GLU A 111 4.58 -13.93 6.95
N GLN A 112 4.82 -12.91 6.13
CA GLN A 112 4.93 -13.05 4.69
C GLN A 112 6.09 -12.21 4.15
N LYS A 113 6.94 -12.83 3.35
CA LYS A 113 7.97 -12.11 2.58
C LYS A 113 7.32 -11.45 1.36
N LEU A 114 7.48 -10.14 1.25
CA LEU A 114 6.96 -9.35 0.13
C LEU A 114 8.10 -8.70 -0.65
N PRO A 115 8.11 -8.82 -1.99
CA PRO A 115 9.00 -8.02 -2.82
C PRO A 115 8.58 -6.55 -2.79
N VAL A 116 9.57 -5.65 -2.88
CA VAL A 116 9.36 -4.20 -2.92
C VAL A 116 9.54 -3.68 -4.34
N SER A 117 8.57 -2.91 -4.81
CA SER A 117 8.66 -2.16 -6.07
C SER A 117 8.89 -0.67 -5.80
N ARG A 118 9.78 -0.08 -6.58
CA ARG A 118 10.05 1.37 -6.57
C ARG A 118 9.23 2.12 -7.62
N ASP A 119 8.40 1.41 -8.39
CA ASP A 119 7.56 1.96 -9.46
C ASP A 119 6.26 2.55 -8.88
N ASN A 120 6.36 3.74 -8.29
CA ASN A 120 5.24 4.37 -7.57
C ASN A 120 4.38 5.33 -8.41
N GLY A 121 4.49 5.32 -9.74
CA GLY A 121 3.68 6.26 -10.52
C GLY A 121 3.87 6.22 -12.01
N PHE A 122 3.31 7.24 -12.64
CA PHE A 122 3.37 7.47 -14.07
C PHE A 122 3.77 8.92 -14.35
N LEU A 123 4.62 9.08 -15.37
CA LEU A 123 5.01 10.35 -15.95
C LEU A 123 4.32 10.48 -17.30
N PHE A 124 3.41 11.46 -17.43
CA PHE A 124 2.79 11.78 -18.70
C PHE A 124 3.39 13.07 -19.24
N ILE A 125 4.03 12.96 -20.40
CA ILE A 125 4.54 14.10 -21.15
C ILE A 125 3.56 14.37 -22.27
N GLN A 126 3.04 15.59 -22.31
CA GLN A 126 2.14 16.01 -23.37
C GLN A 126 2.71 17.25 -24.05
N THR A 127 2.86 17.14 -25.37
CA THR A 127 3.14 18.27 -26.24
C THR A 127 1.84 18.90 -26.72
N ASP A 128 1.89 20.14 -27.19
CA ASP A 128 0.75 20.78 -27.83
C ASP A 128 0.39 20.14 -29.18
N LYS A 129 1.39 19.61 -29.90
CA LYS A 129 1.23 18.91 -31.19
C LYS A 129 2.15 17.68 -31.30
N PRO A 130 1.79 16.68 -32.13
CA PRO A 130 2.60 15.48 -32.34
C PRO A 130 3.74 15.65 -33.38
N LEU A 131 3.69 16.69 -34.23
CA LEU A 131 4.67 16.92 -35.31
C LEU A 131 5.00 18.42 -35.43
N TYR A 132 6.26 18.74 -35.68
CA TYR A 132 6.79 20.10 -35.81
C TYR A 132 7.59 20.27 -37.10
N THR A 133 7.60 21.48 -37.65
CA THR A 133 8.56 21.90 -38.67
C THR A 133 9.80 22.51 -38.03
N PRO A 134 10.94 22.58 -38.74
CA PRO A 134 12.06 23.41 -38.31
C PRO A 134 11.59 24.84 -37.96
N GLU A 135 12.21 25.46 -36.95
CA GLU A 135 11.86 26.76 -36.34
C GLU A 135 10.59 26.82 -35.46
N GLN A 136 9.82 25.74 -35.33
CA GLN A 136 8.66 25.74 -34.42
C GLN A 136 9.05 25.46 -32.97
N SER A 137 8.59 26.32 -32.04
CA SER A 137 8.71 26.07 -30.60
C SER A 137 7.71 25.00 -30.12
N VAL A 138 8.20 24.08 -29.29
CA VAL A 138 7.41 22.99 -28.68
C VAL A 138 6.90 23.42 -27.31
N LYS A 139 5.60 23.32 -27.05
CA LYS A 139 5.05 23.51 -25.70
C LYS A 139 4.87 22.16 -25.04
N VAL A 140 5.54 21.95 -23.91
CA VAL A 140 5.47 20.70 -23.14
C VAL A 140 4.80 20.95 -21.80
N ARG A 141 3.93 20.03 -21.41
CA ARG A 141 3.42 19.91 -20.04
C ARG A 141 3.67 18.51 -19.50
N VAL A 142 3.99 18.45 -18.21
CA VAL A 142 4.30 17.20 -17.51
C VAL A 142 3.26 16.99 -16.42
N PHE A 143 2.67 15.79 -16.38
CA PHE A 143 1.80 15.36 -15.30
C PHE A 143 2.44 14.19 -14.57
N LEU A 144 2.48 14.30 -13.24
CA LEU A 144 2.92 13.25 -12.33
C LEU A 144 1.69 12.64 -11.67
N SER A 145 1.56 11.32 -11.72
CA SER A 145 0.51 10.60 -11.01
C SER A 145 1.12 9.51 -10.14
N GLN A 146 0.79 9.52 -8.85
CA GLN A 146 1.09 8.41 -7.96
C GLN A 146 0.09 7.27 -8.20
N ARG A 147 0.56 6.01 -8.13
CA ARG A 147 -0.31 4.85 -8.29
C ARG A 147 -1.01 4.55 -6.96
N GLY A 148 -2.33 4.44 -6.95
CA GLY A 148 -3.10 4.16 -5.73
C GLY A 148 -3.40 5.37 -4.83
N ALA A 149 -3.07 6.59 -5.28
CA ALA A 149 -3.59 7.79 -4.63
C ALA A 149 -5.10 7.92 -4.89
N GLU A 150 -5.88 8.14 -3.82
CA GLU A 150 -7.28 8.53 -3.91
C GLU A 150 -7.38 9.81 -4.77
N ALA A 151 -8.29 9.84 -5.75
CA ALA A 151 -8.49 11.01 -6.59
C ALA A 151 -8.93 12.19 -5.73
N ARG A 152 -8.01 13.11 -5.43
CA ARG A 152 -8.38 14.37 -4.78
C ARG A 152 -9.13 15.22 -5.81
N PRO A 153 -10.33 15.73 -5.48
CA PRO A 153 -10.98 16.72 -6.35
C PRO A 153 -10.02 17.89 -6.58
N PRO A 154 -9.98 18.48 -7.79
CA PRO A 154 -9.08 19.58 -8.08
C PRO A 154 -9.33 20.70 -7.08
N ALA A 155 -8.32 20.99 -6.25
CA ALA A 155 -8.38 22.11 -5.33
C ALA A 155 -8.59 23.39 -6.15
N ARG A 156 -9.60 24.19 -5.80
CA ARG A 156 -9.93 25.44 -6.52
C ARG A 156 -8.82 26.50 -6.47
N HIS A 157 -7.75 26.28 -5.71
CA HIS A 157 -6.48 27.01 -5.80
C HIS A 157 -5.38 26.14 -5.19
N PRO A 158 -4.43 25.60 -5.98
CA PRO A 158 -3.28 24.93 -5.40
C PRO A 158 -2.35 25.99 -4.78
N HIS A 159 -2.33 26.05 -3.45
CA HIS A 159 -1.22 26.67 -2.74
C HIS A 159 -0.03 25.71 -2.87
N ILE A 160 0.99 26.10 -3.64
CA ILE A 160 2.23 25.35 -3.81
C ILE A 160 3.19 25.77 -2.69
N PRO A 161 3.50 24.92 -1.70
CA PRO A 161 4.58 25.21 -0.77
C PRO A 161 5.90 24.78 -1.41
N GLY A 162 6.79 25.74 -1.66
CA GLY A 162 8.15 25.48 -2.13
C GLY A 162 8.26 25.36 -3.65
N GLY A 163 8.78 26.42 -4.27
CA GLY A 163 8.94 26.52 -5.72
C GLY A 163 9.85 25.45 -6.31
N LEU A 164 9.28 24.62 -7.18
CA LEU A 164 10.01 24.04 -8.30
C LEU A 164 9.71 24.93 -9.51
N GLN A 165 10.65 25.82 -9.82
CA GLN A 165 10.62 26.63 -11.03
C GLN A 165 10.71 25.69 -12.24
N PRO A 166 9.84 25.82 -13.26
CA PRO A 166 10.07 25.16 -14.53
C PRO A 166 11.34 25.77 -15.14
N HIS A 167 12.42 24.99 -15.23
CA HIS A 167 13.57 25.37 -16.05
C HIS A 167 13.11 25.28 -17.51
N LEU A 168 12.72 26.42 -18.07
CA LEU A 168 12.53 26.60 -19.50
C LEU A 168 13.92 26.48 -20.14
N LEU A 169 14.28 25.32 -20.69
CA LEU A 169 15.41 25.25 -21.61
C LEU A 169 14.96 25.90 -22.93
N ALA A 170 15.11 27.21 -23.02
CA ALA A 170 15.16 27.90 -24.29
C ALA A 170 16.58 27.72 -24.83
N THR A 171 16.75 26.85 -25.83
CA THR A 171 17.96 26.85 -26.65
C THR A 171 17.84 28.01 -27.64
N GLU A 172 18.55 29.12 -27.40
CA GLU A 172 18.75 30.14 -28.42
C GLU A 172 19.61 29.56 -29.56
N SER A 173 19.10 29.64 -30.79
CA SER A 173 19.84 29.35 -32.01
C SER A 173 20.60 30.62 -32.43
N PRO A 174 21.92 30.59 -32.70
CA PRO A 174 22.63 31.77 -33.14
C PRO A 174 22.25 32.10 -34.59
N SER A 175 21.69 33.29 -34.79
CA SER A 175 21.44 33.91 -36.09
C SER A 175 22.73 34.02 -36.91
N HIS A 176 22.74 33.41 -38.09
CA HIS A 176 23.73 33.69 -39.14
C HIS A 176 23.56 35.14 -39.62
N HIS A 177 24.49 36.02 -39.27
CA HIS A 177 24.70 37.26 -40.02
C HIS A 177 25.66 36.97 -41.18
N SER A 178 25.09 36.89 -42.38
CA SER A 178 25.81 37.11 -43.63
C SER A 178 25.81 38.61 -43.90
N GLN A 179 27.00 39.21 -44.00
CA GLN A 179 27.19 40.48 -44.71
C GLN A 179 28.31 40.28 -45.72
N ALA A 180 28.03 40.75 -46.92
CA ALA A 180 28.91 40.87 -48.07
C ALA A 180 29.91 42.02 -47.88
#